data_AF-A0AAW6JTU3-F1
#
_entry.id   AF-A0AAW6JTU3-F1
#
_cell.length_a   1.000
_cell.length_b   1.000
_cell.length_c   1.000
_cell.angle_alpha   90.00
_cell.angle_beta   90.00
_cell.angle_gamma   90.00
#
_symmetry.space_group_name_H-M   'P 1'
#
loop_
_entity.id
_entity.type
_entity.pdbx_description
1 polymer ?
#
loop_
_entity_poly.entity_id
_entity_poly.type
_entity_poly.pdbx_seq_one_letter_code
_entity_poly.pdbx_strand_id
1 'polypeptide(L)' 'MKRYMPFLIIAFILFISLGDKVLPGELGKSSTQTRIALNNFALNLFPTIKRPKNPYERTEKQLEETEQKR' A
#
# COMPACT_ATOMS: atom_id res chain seq x y z
N MET A 1 33.99 11.27 -4.27
CA MET A 1 32.69 11.27 -3.57
C MET A 1 31.53 10.72 -4.41
N LYS A 2 31.35 11.10 -5.68
CA LYS A 2 30.20 10.64 -6.52
C LYS A 2 30.17 9.14 -6.86
N ARG A 3 31.30 8.42 -6.76
CA ARG A 3 31.41 6.99 -7.14
C ARG A 3 30.74 6.02 -6.14
N TYR A 4 30.55 6.43 -4.89
CA TYR A 4 29.93 5.59 -3.85
C TYR A 4 28.43 5.85 -3.66
N MET A 5 27.90 6.90 -4.30
CA MET A 5 26.48 7.23 -4.25
C MET A 5 25.55 6.07 -4.65
N PRO A 6 25.81 5.31 -5.74
CA PRO A 6 24.95 4.17 -6.08
C PRO A 6 24.99 3.08 -5.00
N PHE A 7 26.13 2.86 -4.35
CA PHE A 7 26.25 1.88 -3.27
C PHE A 7 25.46 2.28 -2.02
N LEU A 8 25.42 3.57 -1.68
CA LEU A 8 24.58 4.05 -0.59
C LEU A 8 23.09 3.86 -0.87
N ILE A 9 22.66 4.11 -2.11
CA ILE A 9 21.28 3.89 -2.54
C ILE A 9 20.93 2.40 -2.45
N ILE A 10 21.82 1.52 -2.93
CA ILE A 10 21.63 0.07 -2.87
C ILE A 10 21.58 -0.41 -1.42
N ALA A 11 22.50 0.05 -0.57
CA ALA A 11 22.53 -0.29 0.85
C ALA A 11 21.25 0.18 1.56
N PHE A 12 20.74 1.36 1.21
CA PHE A 12 19.49 1.88 1.76
C PHE A 12 18.27 1.04 1.32
N ILE A 13 18.19 0.65 0.04
CA ILE A 13 17.14 -0.23 -0.47
C ILE A 13 17.20 -1.60 0.22
N LEU A 14 18.39 -2.17 0.39
CA LEU A 14 18.60 -3.43 1.12
C LEU A 14 18.23 -3.29 2.60
N PHE A 15 18.55 -2.17 3.24
CA PHE A 15 18.17 -1.88 4.62
C PHE A 15 16.63 -1.83 4.76
N ILE A 16 15.93 -1.13 3.87
CA ILE A 16 14.46 -1.11 3.90
C ILE A 16 13.89 -2.50 3.59
N SER A 17 14.49 -3.29 2.69
CA SER A 17 13.92 -4.55 2.18
C SER A 17 14.28 -5.81 2.99
N LEU A 18 15.43 -5.82 3.66
CA LEU A 18 15.93 -6.94 4.47
C LEU A 18 16.29 -6.56 5.91
N GLY A 19 16.37 -5.27 6.25
CA GLY A 19 16.82 -4.81 7.57
C GLY A 19 16.02 -5.37 8.73
N ASP A 20 14.69 -5.47 8.60
CA ASP A 20 13.82 -6.07 9.64
C ASP A 20 14.07 -7.58 9.87
N LYS A 21 14.54 -8.30 8.85
CA LYS A 21 14.86 -9.74 8.98
C LYS A 21 16.29 -10.01 9.45
N VAL A 22 17.21 -9.09 9.17
CA VAL A 22 18.66 -9.28 9.40
C VAL A 22 19.14 -8.55 10.65
N LEU A 23 18.50 -7.42 11.01
CA LEU A 23 18.91 -6.59 12.15
C LEU A 23 17.98 -6.81 13.34
N PRO A 24 18.43 -7.49 14.41
CA PRO A 24 17.64 -7.68 15.62
C PRO A 24 17.52 -6.37 16.43
N GLY A 25 16.41 -6.22 17.16
CA GLY A 25 16.21 -5.12 18.11
C GLY A 25 15.59 -3.84 17.51
N GLU A 26 16.07 -2.68 17.95
CA GLU A 26 15.49 -1.36 17.60
C GLU A 26 15.67 -1.00 16.11
N LEU A 27 16.72 -1.51 15.47
CA LEU A 27 17.00 -1.30 14.05
C LEU A 27 15.98 -2.00 13.15
N GLY A 28 15.53 -3.21 13.52
CA GLY A 28 14.45 -3.89 12.82
C GLY A 28 13.12 -3.14 12.94
N LYS A 29 12.79 -2.65 14.14
CA LYS A 29 11.60 -1.82 14.38
C LYS A 29 11.59 -0.54 13.53
N SER A 30 12.74 0.14 13.41
CA SER A 30 12.89 1.33 12.56
C SER A 30 12.69 1.01 11.07
N SER A 31 13.24 -0.11 10.58
CA SER A 31 12.99 -0.61 9.22
C SER A 31 11.50 -0.86 8.96
N THR A 32 10.82 -1.52 9.90
CA THR A 32 9.38 -1.79 9.79
C THR A 32 8.53 -0.53 9.81
N GLN A 33 8.85 0.43 10.68
CA GLN A 33 8.18 1.73 10.70
C GLN A 33 8.38 2.51 9.40
N THR A 34 9.58 2.44 8.81
CA THR A 34 9.88 3.07 7.51
C THR A 34 9.04 2.46 6.39
N ARG A 35 8.86 1.13 6.37
CA ARG A 35 7.97 0.46 5.40
C ARG A 35 6.52 0.90 5.55
N ILE A 36 6.03 0.98 6.78
CA ILE A 36 4.65 1.41 7.06
C ILE A 36 4.45 2.86 6.60
N ALA A 37 5.39 3.75 6.89
CA ALA A 37 5.35 5.13 6.45
C ALA A 37 5.38 5.23 4.91
N LEU A 38 6.24 4.48 4.24
CA LEU A 38 6.29 4.42 2.77
C LEU A 38 4.99 3.89 2.17
N ASN A 39 4.42 2.84 2.77
CA ASN A 39 3.18 2.24 2.31
C ASN A 39 2.01 3.22 2.47
N ASN A 40 1.90 3.90 3.62
CA ASN A 40 0.88 4.92 3.84
C ASN A 40 1.07 6.13 2.93
N PHE A 41 2.31 6.52 2.64
CA PHE A 41 2.61 7.56 1.66
C PHE A 41 2.15 7.14 0.26
N ALA A 42 2.48 5.92 -0.19
CA ALA A 42 2.03 5.39 -1.47
C ALA A 42 0.50 5.27 -1.55
N LEU A 43 -0.16 4.82 -0.47
CA LEU A 43 -1.62 4.76 -0.37
C LEU A 43 -2.29 6.14 -0.35
N ASN A 44 -1.58 7.20 0.03
CA ASN A 44 -2.08 8.58 -0.08
C ASN A 44 -1.84 9.20 -1.45
N LEU A 45 -0.86 8.72 -2.21
CA LEU A 45 -0.60 9.17 -3.58
C LEU A 45 -1.59 8.59 -4.59
N PHE A 46 -2.15 7.41 -4.30
CA PHE A 46 -3.15 6.78 -5.15
C PHE A 46 -4.49 6.69 -4.41
N PRO A 47 -5.62 7.14 -5.00
CA PRO A 47 -6.90 6.98 -4.37
C PRO A 47 -7.14 5.49 -4.11
N THR A 48 -7.49 5.14 -2.87
CA THR A 48 -7.91 3.77 -2.56
C THR A 48 -9.14 3.47 -3.40
N ILE A 49 -8.97 2.59 -4.40
CA ILE A 49 -10.09 2.05 -5.17
C ILE A 49 -10.90 1.21 -4.18
N LYS A 50 -11.82 1.86 -3.47
CA LYS A 50 -12.76 1.18 -2.59
C LYS A 50 -13.63 0.30 -3.49
N ARG A 51 -13.45 -1.02 -3.37
CA ARG A 51 -14.33 -1.97 -4.03
C ARG A 51 -15.79 -1.64 -3.61
N PRO A 52 -16.72 -1.51 -4.56
CA PRO A 52 -18.12 -1.29 -4.19
C PRO A 52 -18.60 -2.43 -3.30
N LYS A 53 -19.28 -2.08 -2.19
CA LYS A 53 -19.75 -3.03 -1.18
C LYS A 53 -20.76 -4.03 -1.75
N ASN A 54 -21.57 -3.59 -2.71
CA ASN A 54 -22.47 -4.44 -3.49
C ASN A 54 -22.33 -4.11 -4.99
N PRO A 55 -21.67 -4.95 -5.79
CA PRO A 55 -21.48 -4.71 -7.22
C PRO A 55 -22.80 -4.78 -8.02
N TYR A 56 -23.84 -5.39 -7.48
CA TYR A 56 -25.14 -5.55 -8.14
C TYR A 56 -26.18 -4.53 -7.71
N GLU A 57 -25.84 -3.57 -6.85
CA GLU A 57 -26.78 -2.58 -6.33
C GLU A 57 -27.50 -1.82 -7.46
N ARG A 58 -26.80 -1.58 -8.58
CA ARG A 58 -27.40 -0.97 -9.79
C ARG A 58 -28.44 -1.88 -10.44
N THR A 59 -28.17 -3.17 -10.51
CA THR A 59 -29.06 -4.16 -11.14
C THR A 59 -30.27 -4.42 -10.26
N GLU A 60 -30.07 -4.54 -8.95
CA GLU A 60 -31.15 -4.73 -7.96
C GLU A 60 -32.15 -3.57 -8.00
N LYS A 61 -31.67 -2.31 -8.03
CA LYS A 61 -32.54 -1.13 -8.19
C LYS A 61 -33.35 -1.15 -9.49
N GLN A 62 -32.75 -1.59 -10.59
CA GLN A 62 -33.44 -1.68 -11.88
C GLN A 62 -34.50 -2.79 -11.90
N LEU A 63 -34.25 -3.93 -11.23
CA LEU A 63 -35.26 -4.96 -11.05
C LEU A 63 -36.44 -4.44 -10.23
N GLU A 64 -36.16 -3.75 -9.12
CA GLU A 64 -37.19 -3.24 -8.21
C GLU A 64 -38.11 -2.21 -8.89
N GLU A 65 -37.54 -1.30 -9.69
CA GLU A 65 -38.32 -0.35 -10.51
C GLU A 65 -39.16 -1.04 -11.60
N THR A 66 -38.69 -2.15 -12.13
CA THR A 66 -39.39 -2.93 -13.16
C THR A 66 -40.53 -3.75 -12.56
N GLU A 67 -40.31 -4.33 -11.38
CA GLU A 67 -41.31 -5.09 -10.63
C GLU A 67 -42.40 -4.19 -10.04
N GLN A 68 -42.06 -2.99 -9.54
CA GLN A 68 -43.06 -2.03 -9.06
C GLN A 68 -43.93 -1.43 -10.17
N LYS A 69 -43.44 -1.40 -11.41
CA LYS A 69 -44.22 -0.92 -12.57
C LYS A 69 -45.14 -1.98 -13.18
N ARG A 70 -45.06 -3.23 -12.72
CA ARG A 70 -45.83 -4.36 -13.25
C ARG A 70 -47.07 -4.62 -12.41
#